data_AF-A0A382R681-F1
#
_entry.id   AF-A0A382R681-F1
#
_cell.length_a   1.000
_cell.length_b   1.000
_cell.length_c   1.000
_cell.angle_alpha   90.00
_cell.angle_beta   90.00
_cell.angle_gamma   90.00
#
_symmetry.space_group_name_H-M   'P 1'
#
loop_
_entity.id
_entity.type
_entity.pdbx_description
1 polymer ?
#
loop_
_entity_poly.entity_id
_entity_poly.type
_entity_poly.pdbx_seq_one_letter_code
_entity_poly.pdbx_strand_id
1 'polypeptide(L)' 'MKTFREESNECHTILLETAHPGKFPGTVSDAVGEKIELPQSLIETMARPKRVDKLTSRYKDFQLYLMEQS' A
#
# COMPACT_ATOMS: atom_id res chain seq x y z
N MET A 1 -6.56 -9.82 -21.18
CA MET A 1 -7.39 -10.33 -20.07
C MET A 1 -8.89 -10.36 -20.41
N LYS A 2 -9.44 -9.43 -21.20
CA LYS A 2 -10.84 -9.49 -21.67
C LYS A 2 -11.17 -10.71 -22.54
N THR A 3 -10.19 -11.26 -23.26
CA THR A 3 -10.42 -12.27 -24.31
C THR A 3 -10.34 -13.74 -23.88
N PHE A 4 -10.09 -14.04 -22.60
CA PHE A 4 -9.94 -15.44 -22.14
C PHE A 4 -11.24 -16.03 -21.56
N ARG A 5 -12.27 -15.21 -21.34
CA ARG A 5 -13.43 -15.57 -20.50
C ARG A 5 -14.71 -15.86 -21.29
N GLU A 6 -14.67 -15.77 -22.62
CA GLU A 6 -15.86 -15.86 -23.47
C GLU A 6 -16.25 -17.30 -23.83
N GLU A 7 -15.38 -18.30 -23.60
CA GLU A 7 -15.63 -19.68 -24.04
C GLU A 7 -15.28 -20.74 -22.98
N SER A 8 -15.96 -20.76 -21.83
CA SER A 8 -16.15 -21.98 -21.01
C SER A 8 -16.99 -21.68 -19.75
N ASN A 9 -18.11 -22.41 -19.61
CA ASN A 9 -19.18 -22.14 -18.65
C ASN A 9 -18.90 -22.53 -17.18
N GLU A 10 -17.66 -22.86 -16.78
CA GLU A 10 -17.31 -23.01 -15.37
C GLU A 10 -15.79 -22.99 -15.19
N CYS A 11 -15.22 -21.80 -14.97
CA CYS A 11 -13.81 -21.63 -14.65
C CYS A 11 -13.67 -20.82 -13.35
N HIS A 12 -13.17 -21.47 -12.30
CA HIS A 12 -12.88 -20.79 -11.03
C HIS A 12 -11.60 -19.98 -11.16
N THR A 13 -11.72 -18.65 -11.02
CA THR A 13 -10.57 -17.74 -10.96
C THR A 13 -10.24 -17.41 -9.51
N ILE A 14 -8.99 -17.62 -9.12
CA ILE A 14 -8.47 -17.11 -7.85
C ILE A 14 -7.78 -15.77 -8.14
N LEU A 15 -8.25 -14.69 -7.52
CA LEU A 15 -7.59 -13.39 -7.54
C LEU A 15 -6.93 -13.17 -6.18
N LEU A 16 -5.63 -12.90 -6.19
CA LEU A 16 -4.89 -12.56 -4.99
C LEU A 16 -4.93 -11.06 -4.79
N GLU A 17 -5.59 -10.63 -3.72
CA GLU A 17 -5.55 -9.24 -3.28
C GLU A 17 -4.23 -8.97 -2.57
N THR A 18 -3.32 -8.24 -3.23
CA THR A 18 -1.97 -7.97 -2.72
C THR A 18 -1.93 -6.87 -1.65
N ALA A 19 -3.03 -6.14 -1.47
CA ALA A 19 -3.16 -5.05 -0.52
C ALA A 19 -4.61 -4.85 -0.08
N HIS A 20 -4.79 -4.51 1.20
CA HIS A 20 -6.06 -4.06 1.73
C HIS A 20 -6.41 -2.64 1.22
N PRO A 21 -7.67 -2.32 0.88
CA PRO A 21 -8.10 -1.00 0.36
C PRO A 21 -7.68 0.18 1.22
N GLY A 22 -7.64 0.01 2.54
CA GLY A 22 -7.18 1.02 3.50
C GLY A 22 -5.73 1.50 3.31
N LYS A 23 -4.90 0.81 2.50
CA LYS A 23 -3.57 1.31 2.09
C LYS A 23 -3.65 2.44 1.04
N PHE A 24 -4.77 2.54 0.32
CA PHE A 24 -4.98 3.51 -0.77
C PHE A 24 -6.37 4.19 -0.66
N PRO A 25 -6.68 4.83 0.49
CA PRO A 25 -8.04 5.27 0.79
C PRO A 25 -8.58 6.30 -0.21
N GLY A 26 -7.74 7.23 -0.68
CA GLY A 26 -8.15 8.24 -1.68
C GLY A 26 -8.51 7.61 -3.03
N THR A 27 -7.58 6.85 -3.61
CA THR A 27 -7.78 6.17 -4.90
C THR A 27 -9.03 5.28 -4.90
N VAL A 28 -9.25 4.53 -3.83
CA VAL A 28 -10.40 3.62 -3.77
C VAL A 28 -11.70 4.40 -3.48
N SER A 29 -11.67 5.45 -2.64
CA SER A 29 -12.87 6.27 -2.41
C SER A 29 -13.30 7.02 -3.68
N ASP A 30 -12.36 7.53 -4.46
CA ASP A 30 -12.63 8.19 -5.75
C ASP A 30 -13.22 7.22 -6.78
N ALA A 31 -12.75 5.98 -6.80
CA ALA A 31 -13.23 4.95 -7.72
C ALA A 31 -14.62 4.40 -7.36
N VAL A 32 -14.93 4.31 -6.07
CA VAL A 32 -16.19 3.74 -5.55
C VAL A 32 -17.25 4.82 -5.31
N GLY A 33 -16.85 6.09 -5.15
CA GLY A 33 -17.74 7.21 -4.83
C GLY A 33 -18.14 7.30 -3.35
N GLU A 34 -17.53 6.48 -2.49
CA GLU A 34 -17.84 6.38 -1.07
C GLU A 34 -16.56 6.43 -0.22
N LYS A 35 -16.68 6.95 1.00
CA LYS A 35 -15.55 6.98 1.94
C LYS A 35 -15.38 5.60 2.58
N ILE A 36 -14.16 5.08 2.53
CA ILE A 36 -13.83 3.78 3.12
C ILE A 36 -13.61 3.93 4.63
N GLU A 37 -14.25 3.07 5.41
CA GLU A 37 -13.97 2.93 6.84
C GLU A 37 -12.61 2.25 7.03
N LEU A 38 -11.70 2.91 7.74
CA LEU A 38 -10.37 2.37 8.03
C LEU A 38 -10.41 1.52 9.31
N PRO A 39 -9.68 0.40 9.37
CA PRO A 39 -9.52 -0.36 10.60
C PRO A 39 -8.94 0.50 11.72
N GLN A 40 -9.46 0.33 12.94
CA GLN A 40 -9.03 1.10 14.12
C GLN A 40 -7.51 1.04 14.36
N SER A 41 -6.90 -0.13 14.17
CA SER A 41 -5.45 -0.33 14.29
C SER A 41 -4.63 0.53 13.31
N LEU A 42 -5.15 0.78 12.11
CA LEU A 42 -4.52 1.63 11.11
C LEU A 42 -4.63 3.10 11.50
N ILE A 43 -5.81 3.53 11.99
CA ILE A 43 -6.04 4.90 12.50
C ILE A 43 -5.05 5.20 13.63
N GLU A 44 -4.92 4.30 14.61
CA GLU A 44 -3.98 4.42 15.71
C GLU A 44 -2.52 4.47 15.25
N THR A 45 -2.16 3.71 14.22
CA THR A 45 -0.81 3.72 13.65
C THR A 45 -0.50 5.03 12.94
N MET A 46 -1.46 5.56 12.17
CA MET A 46 -1.32 6.84 11.46
C MET A 46 -1.23 8.05 12.39
N ALA A 47 -1.82 7.96 13.59
CA ALA A 47 -1.77 9.02 14.60
C ALA A 47 -0.41 9.10 15.33
N ARG A 48 0.47 8.10 15.21
CA ARG A 48 1.78 8.10 15.87
C ARG A 48 2.72 9.11 15.23
N PRO A 49 3.57 9.79 16.02
CA PRO A 49 4.55 10.72 15.48
C PRO A 49 5.52 9.99 14.54
N LYS A 50 5.71 10.54 13.33
CA LYS A 50 6.68 10.01 12.36
C LYS A 50 8.10 10.23 12.88
N ARG A 51 8.89 9.16 12.95
CA ARG A 51 10.34 9.21 13.18
C ARG A 51 11.02 8.90 11.85
N VAL A 52 11.45 9.93 11.14
CA VAL A 52 12.01 9.82 9.80
C VAL A 52 13.16 10.81 9.67
N ASP A 53 14.34 10.31 9.35
CA ASP A 53 15.51 11.10 9.02
C ASP A 53 15.60 11.27 7.50
N LYS A 54 15.77 12.51 7.04
CA LYS A 54 15.84 12.83 5.62
C LYS A 54 17.27 12.64 5.14
N LEU A 55 17.47 11.79 4.15
CA LEU A 55 18.76 11.56 3.49
C LEU A 55 18.73 12.01 2.03
N THR A 56 19.91 12.29 1.47
CA THR A 56 20.03 12.50 0.03
C THR A 56 19.97 11.15 -0.72
N SER A 57 19.84 11.18 -2.04
CA SER A 57 19.91 9.97 -2.88
C SER A 57 21.35 9.45 -3.09
N ARG A 58 22.35 10.01 -2.40
CA ARG A 58 23.74 9.56 -2.50
C ARG A 58 23.97 8.38 -1.59
N TYR A 59 24.48 7.28 -2.16
CA TYR A 59 24.85 6.07 -1.42
C TYR A 59 25.75 6.37 -0.21
N LYS A 60 26.72 7.28 -0.36
CA LYS A 60 27.68 7.59 0.72
C LYS A 60 27.00 8.18 1.95
N ASP A 61 25.97 9.00 1.77
CA ASP A 61 25.23 9.62 2.87
C ASP A 61 24.44 8.56 3.64
N PHE A 62 23.84 7.58 2.94
CA PHE A 62 23.17 6.45 3.57
C PHE A 62 24.15 5.52 4.32
N GLN A 63 25.31 5.23 3.73
CA GLN A 63 26.33 4.40 4.37
C GLN A 63 26.84 5.03 5.68
N LEU A 64 27.14 6.33 5.65
CA LEU A 64 27.61 7.06 6.84
C LEU A 64 26.52 7.10 7.92
N TYR A 65 25.27 7.38 7.53
CA TYR A 65 24.14 7.35 8.44
C TYR A 65 24.02 6.01 9.17
N LEU A 66 24.13 4.87 8.48
CA LEU A 66 24.07 3.56 9.13
C LEU A 66 25.24 3.30 10.10
N MET A 67 26.45 3.80 9.77
CA MET A 67 27.64 3.65 10.61
C MET A 67 27.62 4.52 11.87
N GLU A 68 26.91 5.66 11.83
CA GLU A 68 26.73 6.52 13.00
C GLU A 68 25.65 5.99 13.97
N GLN A 69 24.75 5.12 13.47
CA GLN A 69 23.65 4.53 14.24
C GLN A 69 23.98 3.13 14.79
N SER A 70 25.15 2.57 14.45
CA SER A 70 25.66 1.28 14.93
C SER A 70 26.50 1.42 16.20
#